data_AF-A0A1L9SQ88-F1
#
_entry.id   AF-A0A1L9SQ88-F1
#
_cell.length_a   1.000
_cell.length_b   1.000
_cell.length_c   1.000
_cell.angle_alpha   90.00
_cell.angle_beta   90.00
_cell.angle_gamma   90.00
#
_symmetry.space_group_name_H-M   'P 1'
#
loop_
_entity.id
_entity.type
_entity.pdbx_description
1 polymer ?
#
loop_
_entity_poly.entity_id
_entity_poly.type
_entity_poly.pdbx_seq_one_letter_code
_entity_poly.pdbx_strand_id
1 'polypeptide(L)'
;NSHTKAECTKPRVFKGPCRICNQEGHPAVDCPERPPDVCKNCRTEGHKTIDCKQNRKFDLNNIPDKLPEEAWTIIRKASNERDLADFREGVKVYSKAAPLATFLDMEKKLREDNLKFYIVALEKNPEDTFSLIDLQGKLDCKYVVGYYFSPKPQRANLRERWPASTEENMERLQNAGIPYDRQIPKCSNCNEMGHTMRFCKEERASDYERVEIKCVNCSEVGHRVRDCTQPRRAGNFTCRNCGHVIPHHCTTGLGQVH
;
A
#
# COMPACT_ATOMS: atom_id res chain seq x y z
N ASN A 1 12.32 41.22 16.95
CA ASN A 1 12.98 40.46 15.86
C ASN A 1 12.06 39.35 15.35
N SER A 2 11.12 39.72 14.48
CA SER A 2 10.30 38.75 13.74
C SER A 2 11.13 38.21 12.59
N HIS A 3 11.34 36.90 12.53
CA HIS A 3 11.98 36.20 11.43
C HIS A 3 11.10 35.00 11.08
N THR A 4 11.12 34.56 9.82
CA THR A 4 10.37 33.38 9.43
C THR A 4 11.00 32.12 10.01
N LYS A 5 10.24 31.02 10.09
CA LYS A 5 10.75 29.73 10.57
C LYS A 5 11.97 29.23 9.77
N ALA A 6 12.11 29.64 8.51
CA ALA A 6 13.25 29.30 7.66
C ALA A 6 14.51 30.11 8.01
N GLU A 7 14.35 31.31 8.53
CA GLU A 7 15.43 32.25 8.88
C GLU A 7 15.84 32.16 10.36
N CYS A 8 15.27 31.22 11.12
CA CYS A 8 15.59 30.99 12.52
C CYS A 8 16.94 30.29 12.65
N THR A 9 17.96 31.01 13.09
CA THR A 9 19.31 30.48 13.34
C THR A 9 19.42 29.70 14.65
N LYS A 10 18.40 29.75 15.51
CA LYS A 10 18.37 28.97 16.75
C LYS A 10 18.08 27.49 16.42
N PRO A 11 18.76 26.53 17.07
CA PRO A 11 18.47 25.12 16.87
C PRO A 11 17.00 24.83 17.22
N ARG A 12 16.39 23.90 16.48
CA ARG A 12 15.02 23.47 16.79
C ARG A 12 14.99 22.85 18.18
N VAL A 13 14.33 23.53 19.11
CA VAL A 13 14.05 22.97 20.44
C VAL A 13 12.80 22.11 20.34
N PHE A 14 12.90 20.84 20.74
CA PHE A 14 11.75 19.96 20.86
C PHE A 14 10.85 20.46 22.00
N LYS A 15 9.56 20.60 21.74
CA LYS A 15 8.55 20.99 22.74
C LYS A 15 7.54 19.87 22.90
N GLY A 16 7.35 19.40 24.11
CA GLY A 16 6.41 18.34 24.48
C GLY A 16 7.08 17.09 25.06
N PRO A 17 6.27 16.10 25.49
CA PRO A 17 6.78 14.84 26.02
C PRO A 17 7.27 13.92 24.89
N CYS A 18 8.31 13.15 25.19
CA CYS A 18 8.80 12.07 24.36
C CYS A 18 7.72 10.99 24.17
N ARG A 19 7.54 10.50 22.95
CA ARG A 19 6.51 9.49 22.64
C ARG A 19 6.85 8.06 23.09
N ILE A 20 8.02 7.86 23.69
CA ILE A 20 8.50 6.56 24.17
C ILE A 20 8.39 6.49 25.70
N CYS A 21 9.06 7.41 26.40
CA CYS A 21 9.11 7.42 27.88
C CYS A 21 8.23 8.50 28.53
N ASN A 22 7.51 9.32 27.75
CA ASN A 22 6.70 10.46 28.21
C ASN A 22 7.46 11.58 28.95
N GLN A 23 8.79 11.52 29.06
CA GLN A 23 9.61 12.58 29.65
C GLN A 23 9.80 13.75 28.67
N GLU A 24 9.93 14.97 29.18
CA GLU A 24 10.16 16.16 28.35
C GLU A 24 11.64 16.32 27.94
N GLY A 25 11.90 17.22 26.99
CA GLY A 25 13.25 17.69 26.68
C GLY A 25 13.98 16.94 25.56
N HIS A 26 13.45 15.83 25.03
CA HIS A 26 14.04 15.10 23.92
C HIS A 26 12.99 14.51 22.95
N PRO A 27 13.25 14.46 21.63
CA PRO A 27 12.40 13.73 20.70
C PRO A 27 12.63 12.22 20.83
N ALA A 28 11.67 11.41 20.37
CA ALA A 28 11.74 9.95 20.42
C ALA A 28 13.01 9.35 19.77
N VAL A 29 13.60 10.04 18.79
CA VAL A 29 14.84 9.57 18.13
C VAL A 29 16.04 9.59 19.07
N ASP A 30 16.05 10.51 20.04
CA ASP A 30 17.12 10.72 21.03
C ASP A 30 16.73 10.21 22.43
N CYS A 31 15.70 9.36 22.52
CA CYS A 31 15.23 8.84 23.80
C CYS A 31 16.22 7.82 24.38
N PRO A 32 16.68 7.99 25.63
CA PRO A 32 17.63 7.06 26.27
C PRO A 32 17.00 5.68 26.55
N GLU A 33 15.67 5.62 26.69
CA GLU A 33 14.90 4.39 26.90
C GLU A 33 14.37 3.80 25.58
N ARG A 34 14.86 4.27 24.42
CA ARG A 34 14.42 3.78 23.13
C ARG A 34 14.72 2.28 22.98
N PRO A 35 13.71 1.43 22.74
CA PRO A 35 13.95 0.03 22.42
C PRO A 35 14.77 -0.11 21.13
N PRO A 36 15.52 -1.22 20.96
CA PRO A 36 16.22 -1.50 19.71
C PRO A 36 15.29 -1.43 18.50
N ASP A 37 15.82 -0.93 17.38
CA ASP A 37 15.07 -0.95 16.13
C ASP A 37 14.89 -2.41 15.66
N VAL A 38 13.62 -2.80 15.48
CA VAL A 38 13.24 -4.12 14.94
C VAL A 38 13.05 -4.02 13.43
N CYS A 39 13.68 -4.91 12.67
CA CYS A 39 13.52 -4.98 11.23
C CYS A 39 12.06 -5.25 10.85
N LYS A 40 11.49 -4.41 9.97
CA LYS A 40 10.08 -4.51 9.55
C LYS A 40 9.80 -5.69 8.62
N ASN A 41 10.85 -6.33 8.10
CA ASN A 41 10.75 -7.50 7.23
C ASN A 41 10.76 -8.82 8.02
N CYS A 42 11.85 -9.09 8.74
CA CYS A 42 12.07 -10.38 9.41
C CYS A 42 11.83 -10.37 10.93
N ARG A 43 11.52 -9.20 11.51
CA ARG A 43 11.21 -9.01 12.93
C ARG A 43 12.34 -9.37 13.91
N THR A 44 13.59 -9.25 13.47
CA THR A 44 14.77 -9.36 14.34
C THR A 44 15.46 -7.99 14.48
N GLU A 45 16.20 -7.82 15.56
CA GLU A 45 16.93 -6.58 15.88
C GLU A 45 18.28 -6.52 15.14
N GLY A 46 18.95 -5.37 15.22
CA GLY A 46 20.36 -5.22 14.82
C GLY A 46 20.61 -4.83 13.36
N HIS A 47 19.57 -4.66 12.53
CA HIS A 47 19.72 -4.17 11.16
C HIS A 47 18.48 -3.40 10.68
N LYS A 48 18.67 -2.57 9.64
CA LYS A 48 17.57 -1.88 8.96
C LYS A 48 16.92 -2.80 7.93
N THR A 49 15.65 -2.57 7.61
CA THR A 49 14.93 -3.32 6.57
C THR A 49 15.65 -3.34 5.23
N ILE A 50 16.33 -2.26 4.84
CA ILE A 50 17.07 -2.16 3.58
C ILE A 50 18.27 -3.12 3.51
N ASP A 51 18.83 -3.50 4.65
CA ASP A 51 19.98 -4.41 4.76
C ASP A 51 19.53 -5.85 5.07
N CYS A 52 18.22 -6.11 5.14
CA CYS A 52 17.65 -7.39 5.52
C CYS A 52 17.79 -8.43 4.40
N LYS A 53 18.41 -9.57 4.70
CA LYS A 53 18.56 -10.71 3.77
C LYS A 53 17.69 -11.92 4.14
N GLN A 54 16.90 -11.80 5.21
CA GLN A 54 16.05 -12.88 5.71
C GLN A 54 14.69 -12.86 5.02
N ASN A 55 14.01 -14.00 5.01
CA ASN A 55 12.63 -14.10 4.57
C ASN A 55 11.71 -13.19 5.40
N ARG A 56 10.67 -12.68 4.74
CA ARG A 56 9.58 -11.93 5.34
C ARG A 56 8.89 -12.77 6.41
N LYS A 57 8.71 -12.21 7.60
CA LYS A 57 7.80 -12.77 8.60
C LYS A 57 6.44 -12.08 8.48
N PHE A 58 5.43 -12.87 8.14
CA PHE A 58 4.05 -12.42 8.09
C PHE A 58 3.44 -12.40 9.50
N ASP A 59 2.63 -11.38 9.75
CA ASP A 59 1.76 -11.35 10.93
C ASP A 59 0.49 -12.13 10.58
N LEU A 60 0.29 -13.27 11.24
CA LEU A 60 -0.82 -14.19 11.00
C LEU A 60 -1.86 -14.17 12.13
N ASN A 61 -1.79 -13.19 13.03
CA ASN A 61 -2.68 -13.10 14.20
C ASN A 61 -4.16 -12.97 13.82
N ASN A 62 -4.45 -12.32 12.69
CA ASN A 62 -5.82 -12.12 12.19
C ASN A 62 -6.31 -13.25 11.28
N ILE A 63 -5.51 -14.31 11.07
CA ILE A 63 -5.89 -15.45 10.24
C ILE A 63 -6.35 -16.57 11.16
N PRO A 64 -7.54 -17.15 10.95
CA PRO A 64 -8.05 -18.23 11.79
C PRO A 64 -7.10 -19.44 11.86
N ASP A 65 -6.97 -20.03 13.05
CA ASP A 65 -6.31 -21.32 13.23
C ASP A 65 -7.25 -22.44 12.78
N LYS A 66 -6.88 -23.13 11.71
CA LYS A 66 -7.62 -24.25 11.13
C LYS A 66 -6.66 -25.36 10.72
N LEU A 67 -7.17 -26.58 10.63
CA LEU A 67 -6.42 -27.68 10.01
C LEU A 67 -6.31 -27.47 8.49
N PRO A 68 -5.28 -28.02 7.81
CA PRO A 68 -5.13 -27.90 6.37
C PRO A 68 -6.37 -28.34 5.58
N GLU A 69 -7.01 -29.43 6.01
CA GLU A 69 -8.22 -29.94 5.35
C GLU A 69 -9.40 -28.99 5.50
N GLU A 70 -9.61 -28.41 6.69
CA GLU A 70 -10.66 -27.42 6.93
C GLU A 70 -10.43 -26.15 6.10
N ALA A 71 -9.18 -25.67 6.02
CA ALA A 71 -8.81 -24.55 5.17
C ALA A 71 -9.08 -24.88 3.68
N TRP A 72 -8.80 -26.12 3.27
CA TRP A 72 -9.09 -26.58 1.92
C TRP A 72 -10.59 -26.69 1.62
N THR A 73 -11.44 -27.00 2.62
CA THR A 73 -12.90 -26.94 2.43
C THR A 73 -13.39 -25.53 2.09
N ILE A 74 -12.75 -24.48 2.63
CA ILE A 74 -13.06 -23.09 2.28
C ILE A 74 -12.72 -22.84 0.82
N ILE A 75 -11.53 -23.28 0.37
CA ILE A 75 -11.08 -23.19 -1.02
C ILE A 75 -12.03 -23.93 -1.97
N ARG A 76 -12.47 -25.14 -1.60
CA ARG A 76 -13.42 -25.94 -2.39
C ARG A 76 -14.77 -25.23 -2.52
N LYS A 77 -15.30 -24.69 -1.41
CA LYS A 77 -16.55 -23.92 -1.41
C LYS A 77 -16.44 -22.69 -2.32
N ALA A 78 -15.38 -21.90 -2.15
CA ALA A 78 -15.11 -20.73 -2.98
C ALA A 78 -15.00 -21.08 -4.48
N SER A 79 -14.35 -22.20 -4.80
CA SER A 79 -14.27 -22.73 -6.17
C SER A 79 -15.66 -23.04 -6.75
N ASN A 80 -16.53 -23.70 -5.98
CA ASN A 80 -17.88 -24.04 -6.43
C ASN A 80 -18.70 -22.79 -6.73
N GLU A 81 -18.67 -21.82 -5.81
CA GLU A 81 -19.39 -20.54 -5.85
C GLU A 81 -18.74 -19.51 -6.80
N ARG A 82 -17.52 -19.79 -7.28
CA ARG A 82 -16.69 -18.87 -8.06
C ARG A 82 -16.43 -17.55 -7.35
N ASP A 83 -16.21 -17.62 -6.04
CA ASP A 83 -15.93 -16.46 -5.19
C ASP A 83 -14.41 -16.25 -5.04
N LEU A 84 -13.89 -15.19 -5.67
CA LEU A 84 -12.47 -14.85 -5.63
C LEU A 84 -12.02 -14.31 -4.26
N ALA A 85 -12.91 -13.65 -3.52
CA ALA A 85 -12.58 -13.10 -2.20
C ALA A 85 -12.42 -14.24 -1.19
N ASP A 86 -13.39 -15.16 -1.16
CA ASP A 86 -13.34 -16.34 -0.30
C ASP A 86 -12.20 -17.28 -0.68
N PHE A 87 -11.88 -17.39 -1.97
CA PHE A 87 -10.72 -18.17 -2.42
C PHE A 87 -9.41 -17.59 -1.86
N ARG A 88 -9.23 -16.26 -1.95
CA ARG A 88 -8.05 -15.59 -1.40
C ARG A 88 -7.94 -15.78 0.10
N GLU A 89 -9.06 -15.74 0.82
CA GLU A 89 -9.06 -15.96 2.26
C GLU A 89 -8.74 -17.42 2.61
N GLY A 90 -9.32 -18.37 1.89
CA GLY A 90 -8.98 -19.78 1.98
C GLY A 90 -7.50 -20.06 1.74
N VAL A 91 -6.87 -19.40 0.76
CA VAL A 91 -5.42 -19.51 0.50
C VAL A 91 -4.59 -19.02 1.69
N LYS A 92 -4.96 -17.90 2.33
CA LYS A 92 -4.25 -17.40 3.52
C LYS A 92 -4.37 -18.36 4.71
N VAL A 93 -5.59 -18.84 4.96
CA VAL A 93 -5.86 -19.81 6.03
C VAL A 93 -5.08 -21.10 5.77
N TYR A 94 -5.07 -21.60 4.53
CA TYR A 94 -4.32 -22.79 4.15
C TYR A 94 -2.81 -22.60 4.30
N SER A 95 -2.28 -21.44 3.90
CA SER A 95 -0.86 -21.09 4.09
C SER A 95 -0.46 -21.09 5.57
N LYS A 96 -1.32 -20.57 6.46
CA LYS A 96 -1.10 -20.65 7.91
C LYS A 96 -1.15 -22.10 8.43
N ALA A 97 -2.13 -22.88 7.96
CA ALA A 97 -2.34 -24.27 8.39
C ALA A 97 -1.25 -25.24 7.87
N ALA A 98 -0.69 -24.98 6.69
CA ALA A 98 0.32 -25.79 6.02
C ALA A 98 1.51 -24.90 5.59
N PRO A 99 2.38 -24.46 6.52
CA PRO A 99 3.39 -23.43 6.26
C PRO A 99 4.47 -23.81 5.24
N LEU A 100 4.64 -25.11 4.98
CA LEU A 100 5.58 -25.62 3.98
C LEU A 100 4.97 -25.72 2.57
N ALA A 101 3.65 -25.58 2.43
CA ALA A 101 3.00 -25.66 1.12
C ALA A 101 3.33 -24.44 0.27
N THR A 102 3.76 -24.67 -0.96
CA THR A 102 4.08 -23.61 -1.93
C THR A 102 2.89 -23.32 -2.85
N PHE A 103 2.96 -22.24 -3.63
CA PHE A 103 1.97 -21.98 -4.68
C PHE A 103 1.90 -23.11 -5.72
N LEU A 104 3.03 -23.77 -5.99
CA LEU A 104 3.09 -24.94 -6.87
C LEU A 104 2.32 -26.12 -6.29
N ASP A 105 2.49 -26.41 -5.00
CA ASP A 105 1.80 -27.52 -4.33
C ASP A 105 0.29 -27.26 -4.30
N MET A 106 -0.12 -26.02 -4.04
CA MET A 106 -1.52 -25.62 -4.09
C MET A 106 -2.10 -25.77 -5.50
N GLU A 107 -1.41 -25.31 -6.54
CA GLU A 107 -1.86 -25.43 -7.93
C GLU A 107 -2.02 -26.90 -8.36
N LYS A 108 -1.11 -27.79 -7.94
CA LYS A 108 -1.24 -29.24 -8.16
C LYS A 108 -2.51 -29.78 -7.48
N LYS A 109 -2.70 -29.46 -6.20
CA LYS A 109 -3.88 -29.90 -5.42
C LYS A 109 -5.19 -29.35 -5.98
N LEU A 110 -5.22 -28.11 -6.48
CA LEU A 110 -6.41 -27.54 -7.15
C LEU A 110 -6.80 -28.37 -8.38
N ARG A 111 -5.82 -28.83 -9.16
CA ARG A 111 -6.04 -29.64 -10.37
C ARG A 111 -6.45 -31.07 -10.03
N GLU A 112 -5.78 -31.69 -9.06
CA GLU A 112 -6.14 -33.01 -8.54
C GLU A 112 -7.59 -33.05 -8.07
N ASP A 113 -8.04 -32.00 -7.38
CA ASP A 113 -9.41 -31.86 -6.89
C ASP A 113 -10.41 -31.34 -7.94
N ASN A 114 -9.99 -31.11 -9.18
CA ASN A 114 -10.79 -30.57 -10.28
C ASN A 114 -11.51 -29.25 -9.92
N LEU A 115 -10.82 -28.36 -9.21
CA LEU A 115 -11.36 -27.05 -8.83
C LEU A 115 -11.31 -26.04 -9.98
N LYS A 116 -12.18 -25.02 -9.92
CA LYS A 116 -12.39 -24.04 -11.00
C LYS A 116 -11.37 -22.89 -10.98
N PHE A 117 -10.51 -22.84 -9.97
CA PHE A 117 -9.46 -21.84 -9.83
C PHE A 117 -8.13 -22.36 -10.35
N TYR A 118 -7.34 -21.45 -10.91
CA TYR A 118 -5.98 -21.66 -11.39
C TYR A 118 -5.09 -20.58 -10.78
N ILE A 119 -4.00 -20.99 -10.16
CA ILE A 119 -2.91 -20.15 -9.72
C ILE A 119 -1.95 -20.01 -10.90
N VAL A 120 -1.82 -18.79 -11.41
CA VAL A 120 -1.03 -18.52 -12.61
C VAL A 120 0.11 -17.56 -12.28
N ALA A 121 1.32 -17.95 -12.64
CA ALA A 121 2.53 -17.14 -12.47
C ALA A 121 2.78 -16.29 -13.72
N LEU A 122 2.43 -15.01 -13.63
CA LEU A 122 2.58 -14.05 -14.72
C LEU A 122 3.95 -13.36 -14.67
N GLU A 123 4.49 -13.06 -15.85
CA GLU A 123 5.66 -12.19 -15.94
C GLU A 123 5.28 -10.77 -15.54
N LYS A 124 5.95 -10.18 -14.55
CA LYS A 124 5.76 -8.78 -14.15
C LYS A 124 6.96 -8.31 -13.34
N ASN A 125 7.52 -7.17 -13.72
CA ASN A 125 8.45 -6.47 -12.84
C ASN A 125 7.62 -5.64 -11.85
N PRO A 126 7.75 -5.85 -10.52
CA PRO A 126 7.18 -4.95 -9.54
C PRO A 126 7.89 -3.59 -9.60
N GLU A 127 7.20 -2.52 -9.19
CA GLU A 127 7.85 -1.23 -8.93
C GLU A 127 8.84 -1.37 -7.76
N ASP A 128 9.85 -0.50 -7.67
CA ASP A 128 10.91 -0.58 -6.64
C ASP A 128 10.40 -0.57 -5.19
N THR A 129 9.18 -0.09 -4.95
CA THR A 129 8.54 -0.06 -3.64
C THR A 129 7.92 -1.39 -3.24
N PHE A 130 7.76 -2.32 -4.19
CA PHE A 130 7.20 -3.64 -3.99
C PHE A 130 8.24 -4.74 -4.18
N SER A 131 8.04 -5.85 -3.48
CA SER A 131 8.73 -7.11 -3.72
C SER A 131 7.67 -8.20 -3.89
N LEU A 132 7.92 -9.14 -4.80
CA LEU A 132 7.10 -10.33 -4.93
C LEU A 132 7.58 -11.32 -3.88
N ILE A 133 6.71 -11.67 -2.94
CA ILE A 133 7.05 -12.52 -1.80
C ILE A 133 6.22 -13.81 -1.86
N ASP A 134 6.88 -14.97 -1.73
CA ASP A 134 6.19 -16.26 -1.68
C ASP A 134 5.51 -16.51 -0.31
N LEU A 135 4.87 -17.68 -0.17
CA LEU A 135 4.17 -18.07 1.06
C LEU A 135 5.13 -18.27 2.24
N GLN A 136 6.38 -18.66 1.97
CA GLN A 136 7.45 -18.88 2.95
C GLN A 136 8.23 -17.59 3.27
N GLY A 137 7.84 -16.46 2.67
CA GLY A 137 8.43 -15.16 2.88
C GLY A 137 9.68 -14.88 2.04
N LYS A 138 10.05 -15.75 1.09
CA LYS A 138 11.18 -15.50 0.19
C LYS A 138 10.88 -14.24 -0.63
N LEU A 139 11.81 -13.28 -0.59
CA LEU A 139 11.67 -12.01 -1.28
C LEU A 139 12.12 -12.12 -2.74
N ASP A 140 11.73 -11.10 -3.50
CA ASP A 140 12.21 -10.83 -4.85
C ASP A 140 11.98 -12.01 -5.81
N CYS A 141 10.83 -12.67 -5.65
CA CYS A 141 10.35 -13.67 -6.60
C CYS A 141 10.20 -13.05 -8.00
N LYS A 142 10.40 -13.87 -9.05
CA LYS A 142 10.41 -13.39 -10.43
C LYS A 142 9.01 -13.16 -10.99
N TYR A 143 8.06 -14.03 -10.65
CA TYR A 143 6.72 -14.03 -11.26
C TYR A 143 5.66 -13.57 -10.28
N VAL A 144 4.65 -12.85 -10.77
CA VAL A 144 3.52 -12.43 -9.95
C VAL A 144 2.43 -13.50 -9.97
N VAL A 145 1.99 -13.92 -8.79
CA VAL A 145 0.87 -14.84 -8.64
C VAL A 145 -0.45 -14.11 -8.93
N GLY A 146 -1.27 -14.71 -9.78
CA GLY A 146 -2.67 -14.33 -9.98
C GLY A 146 -3.60 -15.54 -9.86
N TYR A 147 -4.84 -15.29 -9.48
CA TYR A 147 -5.89 -16.31 -9.37
C TYR A 147 -6.94 -16.10 -10.47
N TYR A 148 -7.23 -17.14 -11.23
CA TYR A 148 -8.08 -17.09 -12.41
C TYR A 148 -9.06 -18.25 -12.45
N PHE A 149 -10.18 -18.06 -13.17
CA PHE A 149 -11.17 -19.12 -13.42
C PHE A 149 -10.92 -19.92 -14.70
N SER A 150 -9.78 -19.68 -15.35
CA SER A 150 -9.43 -20.29 -16.63
C SER A 150 -7.92 -20.47 -16.70
N PRO A 151 -7.44 -21.58 -17.28
CA PRO A 151 -6.02 -21.79 -17.53
C PRO A 151 -5.52 -20.97 -18.74
N LYS A 152 -6.41 -20.24 -19.43
CA LYS A 152 -6.10 -19.43 -20.61
C LYS A 152 -6.39 -17.94 -20.36
N PRO A 153 -5.58 -17.02 -20.93
CA PRO A 153 -5.77 -15.59 -20.75
C PRO A 153 -7.08 -15.14 -21.40
N GLN A 154 -7.98 -14.55 -20.60
CA GLN A 154 -9.28 -14.07 -21.09
C GLN A 154 -9.23 -12.63 -21.63
N ARG A 155 -8.17 -11.87 -21.30
CA ARG A 155 -8.01 -10.46 -21.71
C ARG A 155 -6.78 -10.33 -22.58
N ALA A 156 -6.85 -9.46 -23.60
CA ALA A 156 -5.75 -9.26 -24.55
C ALA A 156 -4.43 -8.88 -23.86
N ASN A 157 -4.50 -7.96 -22.89
CA ASN A 157 -3.34 -7.48 -22.12
C ASN A 157 -2.67 -8.54 -21.22
N LEU A 158 -3.31 -9.69 -21.01
CA LEU A 158 -2.72 -10.80 -20.25
C LEU A 158 -1.92 -11.75 -21.13
N ARG A 159 -2.19 -11.80 -22.44
CA ARG A 159 -1.63 -12.81 -23.35
C ARG A 159 -0.11 -12.81 -23.37
N GLU A 160 0.50 -11.64 -23.43
CA GLU A 160 1.97 -11.48 -23.48
C GLU A 160 2.68 -11.96 -22.22
N ARG A 161 1.98 -11.92 -21.06
CA ARG A 161 2.58 -12.19 -19.74
C ARG A 161 2.18 -13.57 -19.21
N TRP A 162 1.26 -14.25 -19.89
CA TRP A 162 0.72 -15.55 -19.52
C TRP A 162 1.70 -16.67 -19.91
N PRO A 163 1.87 -17.72 -19.09
CA PRO A 163 2.67 -18.88 -19.47
C PRO A 163 2.11 -19.59 -20.71
N ALA A 164 2.96 -20.06 -21.61
CA ALA A 164 2.56 -20.72 -22.84
C ALA A 164 1.93 -22.10 -22.60
N SER A 165 2.30 -22.78 -21.51
CA SER A 165 1.75 -24.10 -21.15
C SER A 165 1.52 -24.27 -19.65
N THR A 166 0.88 -25.38 -19.27
CA THR A 166 0.70 -25.73 -17.86
C THR A 166 2.04 -26.02 -17.20
N GLU A 167 2.93 -26.72 -17.89
CA GLU A 167 4.26 -27.09 -17.43
C GLU A 167 5.11 -25.85 -17.17
N GLU A 168 5.07 -24.88 -18.07
CA GLU A 168 5.74 -23.60 -17.86
C GLU A 168 5.14 -22.85 -16.65
N ASN A 169 3.81 -22.87 -16.48
CA ASN A 169 3.20 -22.28 -15.29
C ASN A 169 3.72 -22.94 -13.99
N MET A 170 3.83 -24.27 -13.96
CA MET A 170 4.34 -25.01 -12.81
C MET A 170 5.80 -24.66 -12.49
N GLU A 171 6.64 -24.50 -13.51
CA GLU A 171 8.03 -24.06 -13.33
C GLU A 171 8.08 -22.63 -12.76
N ARG A 172 7.31 -21.71 -13.37
CA ARG A 172 7.24 -20.31 -12.92
C ARG A 172 6.75 -20.19 -11.46
N LEU A 173 5.81 -21.04 -11.04
CA LEU A 173 5.27 -21.02 -9.66
C LEU A 173 6.32 -21.32 -8.58
N GLN A 174 7.43 -21.99 -8.90
CA GLN A 174 8.54 -22.21 -7.96
C GLN A 174 9.25 -20.91 -7.57
N ASN A 175 9.10 -19.87 -8.40
CA ASN A 175 9.67 -18.54 -8.16
C ASN A 175 8.62 -17.44 -8.34
N ALA A 176 7.41 -17.71 -7.86
CA ALA A 176 6.30 -16.78 -7.91
C ALA A 176 5.91 -16.28 -6.51
N GLY A 177 5.51 -15.00 -6.44
CA GLY A 177 5.11 -14.36 -5.20
C GLY A 177 3.94 -13.39 -5.39
N ILE A 178 3.39 -12.92 -4.28
CA ILE A 178 2.37 -11.88 -4.23
C ILE A 178 3.09 -10.54 -3.98
N PRO A 179 2.64 -9.42 -4.59
CA PRO A 179 3.25 -8.11 -4.33
C PRO A 179 2.99 -7.64 -2.91
N TYR A 180 4.06 -7.35 -2.18
CA TYR A 180 4.03 -6.69 -0.88
C TYR A 180 4.94 -5.46 -0.89
N ASP A 181 4.55 -4.45 -0.11
CA ASP A 181 5.40 -3.28 0.13
C ASP A 181 6.70 -3.70 0.83
N ARG A 182 7.85 -3.24 0.32
CA ARG A 182 9.20 -3.57 0.84
C ARG A 182 9.45 -3.09 2.27
N GLN A 183 8.58 -2.25 2.83
CA GLN A 183 8.73 -1.57 4.12
C GLN A 183 9.98 -0.68 4.18
N ILE A 184 10.40 -0.20 3.01
CA ILE A 184 11.53 0.71 2.82
C ILE A 184 10.97 1.97 2.15
N PRO A 185 11.12 3.15 2.76
CA PRO A 185 10.60 4.38 2.16
C PRO A 185 11.36 4.73 0.88
N LYS A 186 10.62 5.13 -0.15
CA LYS A 186 11.17 5.79 -1.35
C LYS A 186 11.18 7.30 -1.13
N CYS A 187 12.31 7.94 -1.33
CA CYS A 187 12.44 9.38 -1.19
C CYS A 187 11.70 10.08 -2.34
N SER A 188 10.75 10.95 -2.03
CA SER A 188 10.01 11.70 -3.07
C SER A 188 10.80 12.87 -3.69
N ASN A 189 12.05 13.08 -3.30
CA ASN A 189 12.95 14.07 -3.91
C ASN A 189 13.87 13.40 -4.94
N CYS A 190 14.73 12.49 -4.48
CA CYS A 190 15.74 11.83 -5.31
C CYS A 190 15.32 10.46 -5.86
N ASN A 191 14.14 9.95 -5.50
CA ASN A 191 13.64 8.61 -5.84
C ASN A 191 14.47 7.42 -5.32
N GLU A 192 15.50 7.65 -4.50
CA GLU A 192 16.25 6.57 -3.87
C GLU A 192 15.50 5.94 -2.68
N MET A 193 15.80 4.67 -2.40
CA MET A 193 15.22 3.91 -1.29
C MET A 193 15.99 4.13 0.02
N GLY A 194 15.31 3.99 1.16
CA GLY A 194 15.95 3.95 2.49
C GLY A 194 15.84 5.23 3.30
N HIS A 195 15.33 6.32 2.71
CA HIS A 195 15.08 7.58 3.42
C HIS A 195 13.83 8.29 2.89
N THR A 196 13.39 9.33 3.60
CA THR A 196 12.29 10.20 3.16
C THR A 196 12.86 11.55 2.75
N MET A 197 12.11 12.38 2.01
CA MET A 197 12.51 13.74 1.59
C MET A 197 13.05 14.60 2.76
N ARG A 198 12.57 14.37 3.98
CA ARG A 198 13.04 15.10 5.17
C ARG A 198 14.52 14.85 5.49
N PHE A 199 15.02 13.66 5.17
CA PHE A 199 16.39 13.21 5.42
C PHE A 199 17.19 13.03 4.12
N CYS A 200 16.68 13.55 3.00
CA CYS A 200 17.40 13.55 1.73
C CYS A 200 18.58 14.53 1.82
N LYS A 201 19.75 14.09 1.35
CA LYS A 201 20.98 14.89 1.31
C LYS A 201 21.09 15.73 0.05
N GLU A 202 20.38 15.35 -1.00
CA GLU A 202 20.33 16.11 -2.22
C GLU A 202 19.61 17.43 -2.00
N GLU A 203 19.98 18.42 -2.81
CA GLU A 203 19.23 19.66 -2.87
C GLU A 203 17.77 19.35 -3.18
N ARG A 204 16.87 19.98 -2.45
CA ARG A 204 15.45 19.81 -2.74
C ARG A 204 15.21 20.40 -4.10
N ALA A 205 14.69 19.60 -5.03
CA ALA A 205 14.23 20.11 -6.30
C ALA A 205 13.26 21.27 -6.00
N SER A 206 13.71 22.49 -6.28
CA SER A 206 12.97 23.72 -5.97
C SER A 206 11.81 23.97 -6.94
N ASP A 207 11.54 23.03 -7.83
CA ASP A 207 10.60 23.17 -8.95
C ASP A 207 9.15 22.84 -8.56
N TYR A 208 8.81 22.93 -7.28
CA TYR A 208 7.45 23.35 -6.98
C TYR A 208 7.37 24.83 -7.34
N GLU A 209 7.16 25.12 -8.63
CA GLU A 209 6.30 26.24 -9.01
C GLU A 209 5.14 26.18 -8.02
N ARG A 210 5.12 27.12 -7.06
CA ARG A 210 4.05 27.19 -6.08
C ARG A 210 2.79 27.22 -6.92
N VAL A 211 2.02 26.12 -6.93
CA VAL A 211 0.80 26.01 -7.73
C VAL A 211 0.02 27.26 -7.43
N GLU A 212 0.02 28.20 -8.38
CA GLU A 212 -0.52 29.52 -8.15
C GLU A 212 -1.99 29.32 -7.89
N ILE A 213 -2.41 29.64 -6.66
CA ILE A 213 -3.79 29.42 -6.28
C ILE A 213 -4.64 30.47 -6.99
N LYS A 214 -5.23 30.07 -8.13
CA LYS A 214 -6.16 30.88 -8.90
C LYS A 214 -7.53 30.82 -8.24
N CYS A 215 -8.07 31.99 -7.93
CA CYS A 215 -9.40 32.13 -7.39
C CYS A 215 -10.43 31.72 -8.45
N VAL A 216 -11.26 30.72 -8.17
CA VAL A 216 -12.29 30.25 -9.13
C VAL A 216 -13.36 31.31 -9.42
N ASN A 217 -13.46 32.36 -8.60
CA ASN A 217 -14.41 33.45 -8.81
C ASN A 217 -13.88 34.52 -9.77
N CYS A 218 -12.71 35.09 -9.50
CA CYS A 218 -12.16 36.20 -10.29
C CYS A 218 -11.00 35.81 -11.22
N SER A 219 -10.50 34.58 -11.13
CA SER A 219 -9.33 34.05 -11.84
C SER A 219 -7.98 34.64 -11.43
N GLU A 220 -7.96 35.58 -10.48
CA GLU A 220 -6.73 36.17 -9.93
C GLU A 220 -5.99 35.18 -9.02
N VAL A 221 -4.66 35.30 -8.98
CA VAL A 221 -3.78 34.44 -8.18
C VAL A 221 -3.63 34.96 -6.75
N GLY A 222 -3.23 34.07 -5.83
CA GLY A 222 -2.80 34.46 -4.47
C GLY A 222 -3.89 34.43 -3.39
N HIS A 223 -5.13 34.06 -3.72
CA HIS A 223 -6.20 33.88 -2.73
C HIS A 223 -7.20 32.78 -3.13
N ARG A 224 -7.94 32.25 -2.15
CA ARG A 224 -9.05 31.29 -2.39
C ARG A 224 -10.36 32.06 -2.60
N VAL A 225 -11.36 31.40 -3.20
CA VAL A 225 -12.71 31.98 -3.40
C VAL A 225 -13.33 32.54 -2.11
N ARG A 226 -13.01 31.95 -0.96
CA ARG A 226 -13.49 32.41 0.35
C ARG A 226 -12.91 33.78 0.74
N ASP A 227 -11.67 34.03 0.34
CA ASP A 227 -10.90 35.22 0.69
C ASP A 227 -10.91 36.24 -0.48
N CYS A 228 -11.78 36.03 -1.48
CA CYS A 228 -11.96 36.91 -2.63
C CYS A 228 -12.79 38.14 -2.26
N THR A 229 -12.26 39.33 -2.52
CA THR A 229 -12.94 40.62 -2.27
C THR A 229 -13.88 41.06 -3.39
N GLN A 230 -13.80 40.40 -4.55
CA GLN A 230 -14.67 40.67 -5.70
C GLN A 230 -16.06 40.05 -5.48
N PRO A 231 -17.16 40.68 -5.97
CA PRO A 231 -18.48 40.09 -5.93
C PRO A 231 -18.48 38.72 -6.63
N ARG A 232 -19.25 37.78 -6.10
CA ARG A 232 -19.34 36.43 -6.70
C ARG A 232 -19.98 36.54 -8.09
N ARG A 233 -19.29 36.06 -9.12
CA ARG A 233 -19.83 35.99 -10.49
C ARG A 233 -21.03 35.06 -10.48
N ALA A 234 -22.16 35.55 -11.01
CA ALA A 234 -23.37 34.76 -11.19
C ALA A 234 -23.13 33.73 -12.32
N GLY A 235 -22.86 32.49 -11.96
CA GLY A 235 -22.66 31.42 -12.93
C GLY A 235 -22.12 30.13 -12.30
N ASN A 236 -23.01 29.17 -12.11
CA ASN A 236 -22.74 27.74 -11.92
C ASN A 236 -22.05 27.30 -10.61
N PHE A 237 -22.56 27.73 -9.46
CA PHE A 237 -22.35 26.97 -8.22
C PHE A 237 -23.46 25.93 -8.07
N THR A 238 -23.17 24.69 -8.48
CA THR A 238 -23.99 23.53 -8.15
C THR A 238 -23.58 22.98 -6.78
N CYS A 239 -24.57 22.66 -5.94
CA CYS A 239 -24.31 21.99 -4.67
C CYS A 239 -23.66 20.63 -4.94
N ARG A 240 -22.44 20.39 -4.44
CA ARG A 240 -21.71 19.12 -4.66
C ARG A 240 -22.38 17.89 -4.03
N ASN A 241 -23.33 18.09 -3.12
CA ASN A 241 -24.07 17.00 -2.47
C ASN A 241 -25.35 16.61 -3.24
N CYS A 242 -26.04 17.57 -3.88
CA CYS A 242 -27.34 17.32 -4.52
C CYS A 242 -27.46 17.83 -5.97
N GLY A 243 -26.40 18.41 -6.54
CA GLY A 243 -26.33 18.85 -7.94
C GLY A 243 -27.10 20.13 -8.27
N HIS A 244 -27.87 20.70 -7.33
CA HIS A 244 -28.73 21.84 -7.63
C HIS A 244 -27.94 23.14 -7.83
N VAL A 245 -28.24 23.88 -8.91
CA VAL A 245 -27.67 25.21 -9.19
C VAL A 245 -28.22 26.18 -8.15
N ILE A 246 -27.34 26.89 -7.44
CA ILE A 246 -27.74 27.86 -6.41
C ILE A 246 -27.87 29.24 -7.07
N PRO A 247 -29.08 29.78 -7.30
CA PRO A 247 -29.25 31.18 -7.61
C PRO A 247 -28.91 31.98 -6.35
N HIS A 248 -28.31 33.15 -6.51
CA HIS A 248 -27.82 34.00 -5.43
C HIS A 248 -28.74 34.04 -4.19
N HIS A 249 -28.13 33.82 -3.02
CA HIS A 249 -28.68 33.86 -1.64
C HIS A 249 -29.35 32.57 -1.11
N CYS A 250 -28.55 31.73 -0.44
CA CYS A 250 -29.06 30.77 0.55
C CYS A 250 -28.93 31.40 1.95
N THR A 251 -30.05 31.89 2.49
CA THR A 251 -30.19 32.35 3.87
C THR A 251 -30.95 31.32 4.71
N THR A 252 -30.44 30.10 4.78
CA THR A 252 -30.94 29.11 5.76
C THR A 252 -29.76 28.49 6.48
N GLY A 253 -29.25 29.23 7.46
CA GLY A 253 -28.79 28.62 8.68
C GLY A 253 -29.99 28.14 9.51
N LEU A 254 -29.73 27.17 10.38
CA LEU A 254 -30.61 26.55 11.37
C LEU A 254 -31.39 25.35 10.85
N GLY A 255 -30.97 24.19 11.36
CA GLY A 255 -31.52 22.90 11.03
C GLY A 255 -32.92 22.68 11.59
N GLN A 256 -33.58 21.69 11.02
CA GLN A 256 -34.55 20.88 11.73
C GLN A 256 -34.35 19.44 11.29
N VAL A 257 -34.23 18.61 12.32
CA VAL A 257 -34.19 17.15 12.26
C VAL A 257 -35.64 16.70 12.16
N HIS A 258 -35.94 15.86 11.17
CA HIS A 258 -36.96 14.82 11.22
C HIS A 258 -36.47 13.64 10.41
#